data_AF-A0ABD5DTG2-F1
#
_entry.id   AF-A0ABD5DTG2-F1
#
_cell.length_a   1.000
_cell.length_b   1.000
_cell.length_c   1.000
_cell.angle_alpha   90.00
_cell.angle_beta   90.00
_cell.angle_gamma   90.00
#
_symmetry.space_group_name_H-M   'P 1'
#
loop_
_entity.id
_entity.type
_entity.pdbx_description
1 polymer ?
#
loop_
_entity_poly.entity_id
_entity_poly.type
_entity_poly.pdbx_seq_one_letter_code
_entity_poly.pdbx_strand_id
1 'polypeptide(L)'
;LVQTPVGEIRMRFSHAPHEDVTEKMADFASAHLATLGELSGFIVCAKSPSCGMERVRLYDEKGNRGRKEGVGLFTGALMARYPWLPVEEDGRLHDPLLRENFVERVFALHELNALRARGLTRHSLLA
;
A
#
# COMPACT_ATOMS: atom_id res chain seq x y z
N LEU A 1 7.49 13.02 -0.20
CA LEU A 1 6.62 13.23 -1.38
C LEU A 1 6.38 14.72 -1.54
N VAL A 2 6.39 15.24 -2.76
CA VAL A 2 6.17 16.64 -3.08
C VAL A 2 4.84 16.76 -3.79
N GLN A 3 3.94 17.64 -3.32
CA GLN A 3 2.71 18.00 -4.01
C GLN A 3 2.97 19.22 -4.88
N THR A 4 2.71 19.09 -6.18
CA THR A 4 2.84 20.18 -7.15
C THR A 4 1.66 21.16 -7.04
N PRO A 5 1.75 22.39 -7.58
CA PRO A 5 0.65 23.36 -7.60
C PRO A 5 -0.61 22.85 -8.32
N VAL A 6 -0.45 21.90 -9.25
CA VAL A 6 -1.55 21.25 -9.98
C VAL A 6 -2.10 20.02 -9.26
N GLY A 7 -1.62 19.71 -8.05
CA GLY A 7 -2.13 18.65 -7.19
C GLY A 7 -1.46 17.29 -7.37
N GLU A 8 -0.57 17.11 -8.34
CA GLU A 8 0.16 15.85 -8.54
C GLU A 8 1.14 15.57 -7.40
N ILE A 9 1.28 14.29 -7.03
CA ILE A 9 2.23 13.83 -6.02
C ILE A 9 3.46 13.23 -6.69
N ARG A 10 4.63 13.77 -6.38
CA ARG A 10 5.93 13.36 -6.91
C ARG A 10 6.85 12.83 -5.80
N MET A 11 7.68 11.84 -6.11
CA MET A 11 8.72 11.33 -5.22
C MET A 11 10.07 11.91 -5.62
N ARG A 12 10.59 12.83 -4.79
CA ARG A 12 11.86 13.51 -5.01
C ARG A 12 12.81 13.28 -3.83
N PHE A 13 14.11 13.21 -4.09
CA PHE A 13 15.10 13.21 -3.01
C PHE A 13 15.11 14.54 -2.25
N SER A 14 15.31 14.45 -0.93
CA SER A 14 15.37 15.62 -0.04
C SER A 14 16.66 16.42 -0.19
N HIS A 15 17.71 15.83 -0.76
CA HIS A 15 19.01 16.47 -0.97
C HIS A 15 19.25 16.73 -2.44
N ALA A 16 20.06 17.76 -2.74
CA ALA A 16 20.54 18.02 -4.09
C ALA A 16 21.15 16.73 -4.68
N PRO A 17 20.83 16.38 -5.94
CA PRO A 17 20.20 17.22 -6.96
C PRO A 17 18.65 17.24 -6.98
N HIS A 18 17.96 16.78 -5.93
CA HIS A 18 16.50 16.70 -5.86
C HIS A 18 15.88 15.87 -6.99
N GLU A 19 16.58 14.80 -7.37
CA GLU A 19 16.14 13.91 -8.46
C GLU A 19 14.71 13.43 -8.23
N ASP A 20 13.90 13.56 -9.29
CA ASP A 20 12.56 13.03 -9.33
C ASP A 20 12.60 11.56 -9.76
N VAL A 21 12.22 10.68 -8.84
CA VAL A 21 12.22 9.22 -9.01
C VAL A 21 10.79 8.68 -9.09
N THR A 22 9.80 9.54 -9.34
CA THR A 22 8.38 9.16 -9.41
C THR A 22 8.16 8.03 -10.42
N GLU A 23 8.64 8.22 -11.66
CA GLU A 23 8.45 7.23 -12.73
C GLU A 23 9.24 5.94 -12.45
N LYS A 24 10.49 6.05 -11.96
CA LYS A 24 11.29 4.88 -11.54
C LYS A 24 10.57 4.06 -10.46
N MET A 25 9.93 4.73 -9.49
CA MET A 25 9.14 4.07 -8.45
C MET A 25 7.85 3.46 -9.00
N ALA A 26 7.18 4.13 -9.95
CA ALA A 26 5.99 3.59 -10.61
C ALA A 26 6.32 2.33 -11.44
N ASP A 27 7.40 2.36 -12.21
CA ASP A 27 7.89 1.22 -12.99
C ASP A 27 8.27 0.05 -12.07
N PHE A 28 9.02 0.34 -11.00
CA PHE A 28 9.36 -0.66 -9.99
C PHE A 28 8.11 -1.27 -9.36
N ALA A 29 7.15 -0.44 -8.93
CA ALA A 29 5.92 -0.91 -8.32
C ALA A 29 5.12 -1.78 -9.28
N SER A 30 4.93 -1.35 -10.53
CA SER A 30 4.25 -2.13 -11.57
C SER A 30 4.92 -3.49 -11.78
N ALA A 31 6.23 -3.49 -12.01
CA ALA A 31 6.99 -4.71 -12.24
C ALA A 31 6.96 -5.66 -11.04
N HIS A 32 7.17 -5.13 -9.83
CA HIS A 32 7.18 -5.94 -8.61
C HIS A 32 5.79 -6.50 -8.30
N LEU A 33 4.74 -5.68 -8.36
CA LEU A 33 3.37 -6.12 -8.11
C LEU A 33 2.93 -7.20 -9.11
N ALA A 34 3.39 -7.14 -10.37
CA ALA A 34 3.12 -8.19 -11.35
C ALA A 34 3.76 -9.54 -11.00
N THR A 35 4.81 -9.56 -10.17
CA THR A 35 5.43 -10.81 -9.67
C THR A 35 4.76 -11.37 -8.42
N LEU A 36 3.89 -10.60 -7.75
CA LEU A 36 3.21 -11.06 -6.55
C LEU A 36 2.10 -12.04 -6.94
N GLY A 37 2.17 -13.24 -6.35
CA GLY A 37 1.18 -14.29 -6.53
C GLY A 37 -0.10 -14.05 -5.72
N GLU A 38 -0.73 -15.13 -5.25
CA GLU A 38 -1.89 -15.03 -4.38
C GLU A 38 -1.51 -14.53 -2.99
N LEU A 39 -1.77 -13.25 -2.74
CA LEU A 39 -1.62 -12.62 -1.44
C LEU A 39 -2.92 -12.71 -0.65
N SER A 40 -2.79 -12.89 0.67
CA SER A 40 -3.92 -12.81 1.61
C SER A 40 -3.85 -11.57 2.51
N GLY A 41 -2.73 -10.88 2.53
CA GLY A 41 -2.55 -9.58 3.18
C GLY A 41 -1.18 -8.99 2.88
N PHE A 42 -0.99 -7.72 3.21
CA PHE A 42 0.29 -7.02 3.08
C PHE A 42 0.49 -6.06 4.26
N ILE A 43 1.64 -6.12 4.91
CA ILE A 43 2.01 -5.17 5.96
C ILE A 43 3.03 -4.20 5.37
N VAL A 44 2.78 -2.91 5.54
CA VAL A 44 3.66 -1.86 5.03
C VAL A 44 4.31 -1.06 6.17
N CYS A 45 5.48 -0.48 5.90
CA CYS A 45 6.20 0.31 6.89
C CYS A 45 5.66 1.74 6.96
N ALA A 46 5.31 2.19 8.16
CA ALA A 46 4.74 3.52 8.37
C ALA A 46 5.66 4.66 7.92
N LYS A 47 5.05 5.78 7.50
CA LYS A 47 5.70 7.08 7.18
C LYS A 47 6.69 7.06 6.01
N SER A 48 6.93 5.92 5.37
CA SER A 48 7.81 5.84 4.20
C SER A 48 7.16 6.53 2.98
N PRO A 49 7.91 7.32 2.20
CA PRO A 49 7.39 7.91 0.97
C PRO A 49 7.04 6.87 -0.10
N SER A 50 7.57 5.66 -0.02
CA SER A 50 7.20 4.54 -0.90
C SER A 50 6.12 3.66 -0.25
N CYS A 51 6.31 3.27 1.01
CA CYS A 51 5.53 2.21 1.64
C CYS A 51 4.48 2.68 2.67
N GLY A 52 4.48 3.94 3.12
CA GLY A 52 3.51 4.35 4.13
C GLY A 52 2.08 4.26 3.59
N MET A 53 1.16 3.66 4.36
CA MET A 53 -0.26 3.58 3.98
C MET A 53 -0.98 4.88 4.26
N GLU A 54 -0.64 5.53 5.38
CA GLU A 54 -1.29 6.75 5.81
C GLU A 54 -0.27 7.73 6.40
N ARG A 55 -0.68 9.00 6.47
CA ARG A 55 0.07 10.07 7.15
C ARG A 55 1.50 10.25 6.63
N VAL A 56 1.76 9.87 5.37
CA VAL A 56 3.02 10.17 4.69
C VAL A 56 3.11 11.67 4.50
N ARG A 57 4.29 12.24 4.79
CA ARG A 57 4.51 13.68 4.71
C ARG A 57 4.51 14.13 3.25
N LEU A 58 3.64 15.09 2.95
CA LEU A 58 3.67 15.85 1.72
C LEU A 58 4.43 17.16 1.96
N TYR A 59 5.33 17.50 1.06
CA TYR A 59 6.04 18.76 1.01
C TYR A 59 5.49 19.57 -0.16
N ASP A 60 5.55 20.91 -0.11
CA ASP A 60 5.34 21.71 -1.31
C ASP A 60 6.62 21.77 -2.16
N GLU A 61 6.56 22.35 -3.36
CA GLU A 61 7.74 22.50 -4.23
C GLU A 61 8.84 23.39 -3.64
N LYS A 62 8.50 24.22 -2.65
CA LYS A 62 9.47 25.08 -1.94
C LYS A 62 10.13 24.34 -0.77
N GLY A 63 9.80 23.07 -0.55
CA GLY A 63 10.33 22.24 0.53
C GLY A 63 9.70 22.50 1.89
N ASN A 64 8.62 23.29 1.98
CA ASN A 64 7.89 23.49 3.22
C ASN A 64 7.19 22.20 3.62
N ARG A 65 7.15 21.94 4.93
CA ARG A 65 6.46 20.77 5.51
C ARG A 65 4.93 20.94 5.37
N GLY A 66 4.38 20.54 4.24
CA GLY A 66 2.93 20.42 3.95
C GLY A 66 2.28 19.26 4.71
N ARG A 67 1.00 18.93 4.54
CA ARG A 67 0.20 18.03 5.43
C ARG A 67 0.74 16.59 5.57
N LYS A 68 0.28 15.87 6.61
CA LYS A 68 0.55 14.42 6.83
C LYS A 68 -0.69 13.63 6.42
N GLU A 69 -0.95 13.58 5.12
CA GLU A 69 -2.14 12.96 4.54
C GLU A 69 -1.84 12.12 3.31
N GLY A 70 -0.56 12.00 2.93
CA GLY A 70 -0.16 11.22 1.78
C GLY A 70 -0.19 9.72 2.03
N VAL A 71 -0.19 8.99 0.92
CA VAL A 71 0.09 7.55 0.82
C VAL A 71 1.38 7.40 0.03
N GLY A 72 2.21 6.42 0.38
CA GLY A 72 3.43 6.11 -0.33
C GLY A 72 3.12 5.60 -1.74
N LEU A 73 3.96 5.94 -2.73
CA LEU A 73 3.64 5.63 -4.13
C LEU A 73 3.49 4.12 -4.40
N PHE A 74 4.32 3.29 -3.78
CA PHE A 74 4.21 1.84 -3.91
C PHE A 74 2.93 1.32 -3.26
N THR A 75 2.62 1.78 -2.05
CA THR A 75 1.39 1.37 -1.34
C THR A 75 0.13 1.83 -2.07
N GLY A 76 0.14 3.03 -2.64
CA GLY A 76 -0.94 3.51 -3.51
C GLY A 76 -1.14 2.62 -4.73
N ALA A 77 -0.05 2.21 -5.40
CA ALA A 77 -0.11 1.27 -6.51
C ALA A 77 -0.61 -0.12 -6.09
N LEU A 78 -0.15 -0.64 -4.95
CA LEU A 78 -0.60 -1.91 -4.36
C LEU A 78 -2.11 -1.90 -4.12
N MET A 79 -2.63 -0.85 -3.45
CA MET A 79 -4.05 -0.73 -3.12
C MET A 79 -4.92 -0.51 -4.37
N ALA A 80 -4.41 0.20 -5.38
CA ALA A 80 -5.11 0.36 -6.66
C ALA A 80 -5.17 -0.95 -7.46
N ARG A 81 -4.10 -1.76 -7.42
CA ARG A 81 -4.00 -3.03 -8.14
C ARG A 81 -4.79 -4.16 -7.47
N TYR A 82 -4.88 -4.14 -6.14
CA TYR A 82 -5.56 -5.14 -5.32
C TYR A 82 -6.50 -4.48 -4.28
N PRO A 83 -7.60 -3.84 -4.71
CA PRO A 83 -8.50 -3.13 -3.80
C PRO A 83 -9.19 -4.01 -2.75
N TRP A 84 -9.19 -5.34 -2.94
CA TRP A 84 -9.70 -6.33 -1.99
C TRP A 84 -8.66 -6.83 -0.98
N LEU A 85 -7.37 -6.56 -1.20
CA LEU A 85 -6.29 -7.07 -0.35
C LEU A 85 -6.28 -6.33 0.99
N PRO A 86 -6.27 -7.03 2.14
CA PRO A 86 -6.01 -6.40 3.43
C PRO A 86 -4.61 -5.80 3.44
N VAL A 87 -4.52 -4.48 3.64
CA VAL A 87 -3.25 -3.75 3.82
C VAL A 87 -3.32 -3.04 5.16
N GLU A 88 -2.24 -3.10 5.93
CA GLU A 88 -2.13 -2.39 7.21
C GLU A 88 -0.69 -1.93 7.48
N GLU A 89 -0.51 -0.88 8.27
CA GLU A 89 0.82 -0.42 8.69
C GLU A 89 1.31 -1.17 9.94
N ASP A 90 2.61 -1.45 9.98
CA ASP A 90 3.30 -2.08 11.11
C ASP A 90 2.97 -1.44 12.46
N GLY A 91 3.01 -0.11 12.55
CA GLY A 91 2.70 0.62 13.78
C GLY A 91 1.23 0.58 14.19
N ARG A 92 0.31 0.37 13.24
CA ARG A 92 -1.13 0.28 13.49
C ARG A 92 -1.53 -1.08 14.09
N LEU A 93 -0.74 -2.12 13.82
CA LEU A 93 -0.91 -3.45 14.40
C LEU A 93 -0.58 -3.54 15.91
N HIS A 94 -0.08 -2.47 16.52
CA HIS A 94 0.04 -2.37 17.98
C HIS A 94 -1.32 -2.10 18.65
N ASP A 95 -2.30 -1.56 17.91
CA ASP A 95 -3.66 -1.46 18.38
C ASP A 95 -4.34 -2.85 18.29
N PRO A 96 -4.84 -3.41 19.41
CA PRO A 96 -5.41 -4.75 19.40
C PRO A 96 -6.59 -4.91 18.44
N LEU A 97 -7.45 -3.90 18.32
CA LEU A 97 -8.65 -3.96 17.49
C LEU A 97 -8.29 -3.90 16.00
N LEU A 98 -7.36 -3.03 15.62
CA LEU A 98 -6.86 -2.98 14.23
C LEU A 98 -6.16 -4.28 13.85
N ARG A 99 -5.35 -4.82 14.76
CA ARG A 99 -4.67 -6.10 14.55
C ARG A 99 -5.64 -7.25 14.38
N GLU A 100 -6.65 -7.37 15.25
CA GLU A 100 -7.68 -8.41 15.15
C GLU A 100 -8.42 -8.32 13.82
N ASN A 101 -8.89 -7.13 13.43
CA ASN A 101 -9.57 -6.92 12.15
C ASN A 101 -8.67 -7.23 10.94
N PHE A 102 -7.39 -6.85 10.97
CA PHE A 102 -6.44 -7.19 9.90
C PHE A 102 -6.26 -8.71 9.80
N VAL A 103 -5.99 -9.37 10.91
CA VAL A 103 -5.76 -10.83 10.97
C VAL A 103 -7.00 -11.59 10.52
N GLU A 104 -8.20 -11.22 10.97
CA GLU A 104 -9.46 -11.84 10.55
C GLU A 104 -9.65 -11.75 9.03
N ARG A 105 -9.42 -10.57 8.44
CA ARG A 105 -9.53 -10.38 6.99
C ARG A 105 -8.48 -11.17 6.21
N VAL A 106 -7.27 -11.33 6.76
CA VAL A 106 -6.22 -12.17 6.17
C VAL A 106 -6.65 -13.63 6.15
N PHE A 107 -7.15 -14.17 7.26
CA PHE A 107 -7.63 -15.55 7.32
C PHE A 107 -8.82 -15.77 6.37
N ALA A 108 -9.81 -14.88 6.37
CA ALA A 108 -10.95 -14.98 5.46
C ALA A 108 -10.54 -14.99 3.98
N LEU A 109 -9.61 -14.11 3.58
CA LEU A 109 -9.10 -14.09 2.21
C LEU A 109 -8.26 -15.34 1.88
N HIS A 110 -7.46 -15.81 2.83
CA HIS A 110 -6.67 -17.03 2.67
C HIS A 110 -7.57 -18.25 2.42
N GLU A 111 -8.62 -18.42 3.24
CA GLU A 111 -9.60 -19.50 3.08
C GLU A 111 -10.30 -19.44 1.73
N LEU A 112 -10.71 -18.24 1.30
CA LEU A 112 -11.31 -18.05 -0.02
C LEU A 112 -10.35 -18.42 -1.15
N ASN A 113 -9.08 -18.03 -1.08
CA ASN A 113 -8.07 -18.40 -2.06
C ASN A 113 -7.85 -19.92 -2.08
N ALA A 114 -7.77 -20.56 -0.91
CA ALA A 114 -7.65 -22.02 -0.81
C ALA A 114 -8.88 -22.77 -1.33
N LEU A 115 -10.09 -22.24 -1.14
CA LEU A 115 -11.33 -22.78 -1.74
C LEU A 115 -11.31 -22.64 -3.27
N ARG A 116 -10.88 -21.48 -3.78
CA ARG A 116 -10.71 -21.23 -5.22
C ARG A 116 -9.74 -22.22 -5.86
N ALA A 117 -8.58 -22.43 -5.24
CA ALA A 117 -7.56 -23.35 -5.74
C ALA A 117 -8.05 -24.81 -5.79
N ARG A 118 -8.95 -25.21 -4.89
CA ARG A 118 -9.54 -26.56 -4.85
C ARG A 118 -10.76 -26.75 -5.77
N GLY A 119 -11.28 -25.67 -6.34
CA GLY A 119 -12.48 -25.67 -7.17
C GLY A 119 -13.70 -25.15 -6.40
N LEU A 120 -14.22 -24.00 -6.82
CA LEU A 120 -15.42 -23.40 -6.25
C LEU A 120 -16.67 -24.22 -6.57
N THR A 121 -17.32 -24.74 -5.53
CA THR A 121 -18.66 -25.33 -5.64
C THR A 121 -19.62 -24.58 -4.73
N ARG A 122 -20.92 -24.65 -5.04
CA ARG A 122 -21.95 -24.10 -4.14
C ARG A 122 -21.86 -24.71 -2.74
N HIS A 123 -21.55 -26.01 -2.65
CA HIS A 123 -21.43 -26.72 -1.38
C HIS A 123 -20.26 -26.20 -0.55
N SER A 124 -19.07 -26.04 -1.15
CA SER A 124 -17.86 -25.58 -0.46
C SER A 124 -17.89 -24.12 -0.03
N LEU A 125 -18.89 -23.34 -0.46
CA LEU A 125 -19.11 -21.96 -0.02
C LEU A 125 -20.06 -21.84 1.18
N LEU A 126 -20.84 -22.90 1.47
CA LEU A 126 -21.87 -22.91 2.51
C LEU A 126 -21.49 -23.75 3.74
N ALA A 127 -20.45 -24.57 3.62
CA ALA A 127 -19.95 -25.46 4.66
C ALA A 127 -18.85 -24.76 5.47
#